data_AF-A0A957HLD8-F1
#
_entry.id   AF-A0A957HLD8-F1
#
_cell.length_a   1.000
_cell.length_b   1.000
_cell.length_c   1.000
_cell.angle_alpha   90.00
_cell.angle_beta   90.00
_cell.angle_gamma   90.00
#
_symmetry.space_group_name_H-M   'P 1'
#
loop_
_entity.id
_entity.type
_entity.pdbx_description
1 polymer ?
#
loop_
_entity_poly.entity_id
_entity_poly.type
_entity_poly.pdbx_seq_one_letter_code
_entity_poly.pdbx_strand_id
1 'polypeptide(L)'
;VQVPYAAGLKGHLLPESGFVKLGYDSENGRLTGGVAVGHHAADLLAPLVVAMKAEMNIYDLGMLYSAHPSLSELLFIAARLAK
;
A
#
# COMPACT_ATOMS: atom_id res chain seq x y z
N VAL A 1 1.24 -5.06 -7.74
CA VAL A 1 0.05 -5.66 -7.06
C VAL A 1 -1.01 -4.58 -6.81
N GLN A 2 -2.29 -4.89 -6.94
CA GLN A 2 -3.40 -3.94 -6.69
C GLN A 2 -4.37 -4.50 -5.66
N VAL A 3 -4.83 -3.65 -4.74
CA VAL A 3 -5.75 -3.99 -3.66
C VAL A 3 -6.87 -2.95 -3.59
N PRO A 4 -8.14 -3.37 -3.54
CA PRO A 4 -9.27 -2.45 -3.36
C PRO A 4 -9.32 -1.92 -1.92
N TYR A 5 -9.86 -0.72 -1.71
CA TYR A 5 -10.05 -0.14 -0.38
C TYR A 5 -10.90 -1.04 0.54
N ALA A 6 -11.86 -1.76 -0.03
CA ALA A 6 -12.71 -2.71 0.68
C ALA A 6 -11.95 -3.89 1.33
N ALA A 7 -10.66 -4.08 1.01
CA ALA A 7 -9.82 -5.10 1.66
C ALA A 7 -9.41 -4.74 3.10
N GLY A 8 -9.54 -3.46 3.51
CA GLY A 8 -9.27 -2.99 4.86
C GLY A 8 -10.53 -2.45 5.53
N LEU A 9 -10.59 -2.48 6.87
CA LEU A 9 -11.80 -2.11 7.61
C LEU A 9 -12.18 -0.65 7.39
N LYS A 10 -11.21 0.27 7.46
CA LYS A 10 -11.47 1.70 7.27
C LYS A 10 -12.00 1.99 5.86
N GLY A 11 -11.44 1.33 4.85
CA GLY A 11 -11.88 1.48 3.45
C GLY A 11 -13.27 0.87 3.21
N HIS A 12 -13.61 -0.24 3.87
CA HIS A 12 -14.94 -0.85 3.80
C HIS A 12 -16.06 0.03 4.36
N LEU A 13 -15.74 0.90 5.32
CA LEU A 13 -16.69 1.83 5.95
C LEU A 13 -16.89 3.14 5.16
N LEU A 14 -16.11 3.37 4.10
CA LEU A 14 -16.25 4.56 3.26
C LEU A 14 -17.35 4.37 2.21
N PRO A 15 -18.09 5.43 1.87
CA PRO A 15 -19.15 5.36 0.86
C PRO A 15 -18.60 5.23 -0.57
N GLU A 16 -17.35 5.65 -0.81
CA GLU A 16 -16.72 5.64 -2.13
C GLU A 16 -15.72 4.49 -2.29
N SER A 17 -15.69 3.95 -3.51
CA SER A 17 -14.74 2.92 -3.90
C SER A 17 -13.36 3.50 -4.21
N GLY A 18 -12.32 2.69 -4.00
CA GLY A 18 -10.94 3.08 -4.29
C GLY A 18 -10.03 1.87 -4.38
N PHE A 19 -8.79 2.10 -4.75
CA PHE A 19 -7.75 1.09 -4.75
C PHE A 19 -6.37 1.70 -4.51
N VAL A 20 -5.45 0.87 -4.03
CA VAL A 20 -4.01 1.12 -4.05
C VAL A 20 -3.35 0.10 -4.96
N LYS A 21 -2.39 0.56 -5.77
CA LYS A 21 -1.54 -0.27 -6.62
C LYS A 21 -0.09 0.02 -6.26
N LEU A 22 0.66 -1.04 -6.01
CA LEU A 22 2.07 -1.00 -5.70
C LEU A 22 2.88 -1.59 -6.86
N GLY A 23 3.92 -0.87 -7.27
CA GLY A 23 4.91 -1.28 -8.26
C GLY A 23 6.20 -1.70 -7.57
N TYR A 24 6.75 -2.83 -8.02
CA TYR A 24 8.06 -3.32 -7.60
C TYR A 24 8.75 -4.02 -8.78
N ASP A 25 10.07 -4.08 -8.71
CA ASP A 25 10.92 -4.80 -9.64
C ASP A 25 10.81 -6.31 -9.37
N SER A 26 10.55 -7.10 -10.42
CA SER A 26 10.31 -8.55 -10.29
C SER A 26 11.57 -9.36 -9.99
N GLU A 27 12.77 -8.84 -10.29
CA GLU A 27 14.02 -9.58 -10.08
C GLU A 27 14.53 -9.44 -8.65
N ASN A 28 14.46 -8.22 -8.09
CA ASN A 28 15.05 -7.89 -6.80
C ASN A 28 14.03 -7.42 -5.74
N GLY A 29 12.75 -7.30 -6.11
CA GLY A 29 11.68 -6.89 -5.20
C GLY A 29 11.71 -5.41 -4.81
N ARG A 30 12.62 -4.59 -5.35
CA ARG A 30 12.75 -3.17 -5.00
C ARG A 30 11.47 -2.41 -5.34
N LEU A 31 11.00 -1.58 -4.42
CA LEU A 31 9.84 -0.72 -4.65
C LEU A 31 10.15 0.32 -5.74
N THR A 32 9.28 0.41 -6.75
CA THR A 32 9.46 1.35 -7.88
C THR A 32 8.46 2.49 -7.86
N GLY A 33 7.34 2.34 -7.14
CA GLY A 33 6.31 3.37 -7.04
C GLY A 33 4.95 2.79 -6.70
N GLY A 34 3.92 3.64 -6.81
CA GLY A 34 2.56 3.24 -6.51
C GLY A 34 1.56 4.30 -6.93
N VAL A 35 0.30 3.88 -7.02
CA VAL A 35 -0.84 4.70 -7.40
C VAL A 35 -1.97 4.43 -6.43
N ALA A 36 -2.63 5.48 -5.95
CA ALA A 36 -3.84 5.36 -5.15
C ALA A 36 -4.96 6.18 -5.79
N VAL A 37 -6.18 5.64 -5.75
CA VAL A 37 -7.41 6.30 -6.22
C VAL A 37 -8.46 6.15 -5.14
N GLY A 38 -9.06 7.27 -4.72
CA GLY A 38 -10.10 7.32 -3.70
C GLY A 38 -9.86 8.40 -2.64
N HIS A 39 -10.71 8.40 -1.62
CA HIS A 39 -10.55 9.27 -0.45
C HIS A 39 -9.15 9.12 0.17
N HIS A 40 -8.51 10.24 0.53
CA HIS A 40 -7.18 10.28 1.15
C HIS A 40 -6.07 9.55 0.36
N ALA A 41 -6.17 9.50 -0.97
CA ALA A 41 -5.19 8.80 -1.82
C ALA A 41 -3.74 9.27 -1.60
N ALA A 42 -3.51 10.58 -1.43
CA ALA A 42 -2.18 11.12 -1.16
C ALA A 42 -1.62 10.63 0.19
N ASP A 43 -2.44 10.66 1.24
CA ASP A 43 -2.05 10.21 2.58
C ASP A 43 -1.69 8.71 2.60
N LEU A 44 -2.41 7.91 1.81
CA LEU A 44 -2.17 6.47 1.67
C LEU A 44 -0.79 6.17 1.07
N LEU A 45 -0.28 7.04 0.19
CA LEU A 45 1.03 6.88 -0.45
C LEU A 45 2.19 7.44 0.40
N ALA A 46 1.93 8.16 1.48
CA ALA A 46 2.99 8.76 2.31
C ALA A 46 4.03 7.73 2.82
N PRO A 47 3.65 6.53 3.33
CA PRO A 47 4.64 5.54 3.76
C PRO A 47 5.46 4.97 2.60
N LEU A 48 4.90 4.92 1.39
CA LEU A 48 5.59 4.40 0.20
C LEU A 48 6.79 5.27 -0.18
N VAL A 49 6.65 6.60 -0.12
CA VAL A 49 7.75 7.53 -0.43
C VAL A 49 8.93 7.31 0.52
N VAL A 50 8.65 7.11 1.81
CA VAL A 50 9.66 6.80 2.82
C VAL A 50 10.32 5.45 2.55
N ALA A 51 9.52 4.41 2.27
CA ALA A 51 10.03 3.08 1.96
C ALA A 51 10.93 3.07 0.71
N MET A 52 10.55 3.78 -0.35
CA MET A 52 11.37 3.95 -1.55
C MET A 52 12.66 4.72 -1.26
N LYS A 53 12.60 5.78 -0.45
CA LYS A 53 13.80 6.53 -0.05
C LYS A 53 14.76 5.70 0.80
N ALA A 54 14.22 4.77 1.59
CA ALA A 54 14.98 3.81 2.38
C ALA A 54 15.43 2.57 1.59
N GLU A 55 15.20 2.55 0.26
CA GLU A 55 15.56 1.44 -0.62
C GLU A 55 14.98 0.07 -0.20
N MET A 56 13.82 0.09 0.47
CA MET A 56 13.15 -1.12 0.91
C MET A 56 12.65 -1.95 -0.28
N ASN A 57 12.67 -3.27 -0.11
CA ASN A 57 11.99 -4.18 -1.02
C ASN A 57 10.55 -4.46 -0.56
N ILE A 58 9.81 -5.18 -1.40
CA ILE A 58 8.41 -5.56 -1.17
C ILE A 58 8.19 -6.39 0.11
N TYR A 59 9.15 -7.24 0.47
CA TYR A 59 9.09 -8.10 1.65
C TYR A 59 9.30 -7.29 2.92
N ASP A 60 10.28 -6.38 2.92
CA ASP A 60 10.52 -5.47 4.06
C ASP A 60 9.25 -4.65 4.36
N LEU A 61 8.60 -4.12 3.31
CA LEU A 61 7.35 -3.39 3.45
C LEU A 61 6.22 -4.29 3.99
N GLY A 62 6.14 -5.55 3.53
CA GLY A 62 5.16 -6.53 4.02
C GLY A 62 5.33 -6.91 5.50
N MET A 63 6.54 -6.79 6.04
CA MET A 63 6.84 -7.08 7.45
C MET A 63 6.45 -5.94 8.41
N LEU A 64 6.16 -4.74 7.91
CA LEU A 64 5.74 -3.60 8.74
C LEU A 64 4.26 -3.68 9.11
N TYR A 65 3.95 -3.42 10.38
CA TYR A 65 2.58 -3.35 10.89
C TYR A 65 2.15 -1.90 11.09
N SER A 66 1.12 -1.49 10.37
CA SER A 66 0.53 -0.16 10.46
C SER A 66 -0.45 -0.03 11.63
N ALA A 67 -0.80 1.22 11.96
CA ALA A 67 -1.94 1.49 12.83
C ALA A 67 -3.23 0.92 12.24
N HIS A 68 -4.04 0.29 13.09
CA HIS A 68 -5.33 -0.30 12.71
C HIS A 68 -6.48 0.31 13.54
N PRO A 69 -7.64 0.62 12.94
CA PRO A 69 -7.92 0.62 11.50
C PRO A 69 -7.46 1.93 10.83
N SER A 70 -6.70 1.84 9.74
CA SER A 70 -6.30 3.02 8.94
C SER A 70 -6.41 2.75 7.44
N LEU A 71 -6.51 3.80 6.61
CA LEU A 71 -6.41 3.62 5.15
C LEU A 71 -4.99 3.25 4.71
N SER A 72 -3.97 3.79 5.38
CA SER A 72 -2.56 3.48 5.10
C SER A 72 -2.22 1.99 5.23
N GLU A 73 -2.98 1.23 6.01
CA GLU A 73 -2.78 -0.23 6.15
C GLU A 73 -2.89 -0.99 4.82
N LEU A 74 -3.68 -0.46 3.88
CA LEU A 74 -3.88 -1.04 2.55
C LEU A 74 -2.58 -1.16 1.75
N LEU A 75 -1.63 -0.24 1.95
CA LEU A 75 -0.31 -0.30 1.31
C LEU A 75 0.47 -1.54 1.76
N PHE A 76 0.44 -1.83 3.06
CA PHE A 76 1.14 -2.97 3.66
C PHE A 76 0.42 -4.29 3.35
N ILE A 77 -0.91 -4.27 3.28
CA ILE A 77 -1.70 -5.42 2.77
C ILE A 77 -1.31 -5.70 1.32
N ALA A 78 -1.24 -4.68 0.47
CA ALA A 78 -0.80 -4.84 -0.91
C ALA A 78 0.59 -5.47 -1.01
N ALA A 79 1.53 -5.03 -0.17
CA ALA A 79 2.86 -5.62 -0.10
C ALA A 79 2.83 -7.12 0.25
N ARG A 80 2.01 -7.54 1.23
CA ARG A 80 1.88 -8.97 1.61
C ARG A 80 1.21 -9.84 0.56
N LEU A 81 0.43 -9.25 -0.34
CA LEU A 81 -0.21 -9.95 -1.45
C LEU A 81 0.65 -10.00 -2.71
N ALA A 82 1.78 -9.27 -2.73
CA ALA A 82 2.75 -9.39 -3.79
C ALA A 82 3.39 -10.79 -3.79
N LYS A 83 3.68 -11.31 -4.98
CA LYS A 83 4.39 -12.58 -5.18
C LYS A 83 5.82 -12.28 -5.59
#